data_AF-A0A1I7Y7Z2-F1
#
_entry.id   AF-A0A1I7Y7Z2-F1
#
_cell.length_a   1.000
_cell.length_b   1.000
_cell.length_c   1.000
_cell.angle_alpha   90.00
_cell.angle_beta   90.00
_cell.angle_gamma   90.00
#
_symmetry.space_group_name_H-M   'P 1'
#
loop_
_entity.id
_entity.type
_entity.pdbx_description
1 polymer ?
#
loop_
_entity_poly.entity_id
_entity_poly.type
_entity_poly.pdbx_seq_one_letter_code
_entity_poly.pdbx_strand_id
1 'polypeptide(L)'
;MDCSPTPFSFLKDVAAKKIPCSEDVLELLREMAKSNSSPDNAGFLAAQLLYRNGGQFLEGDIKNAVMVAGFLEVSKDVDYLLKNADLIPWNPSVIRSFLRGCTKYKWAPEEIVLRRVWIELHRFWHHHRLADSVRWSLRTLYHLFDISGHQSYVESFRYYLLNMQRLVKHRYLALALLIPKVSDVELARAVDILFYDLKECQKRQHLSSISAECVVVIGKRMSKDAAFYDFLLDVFLSAERQVRFSSLRYWIAQFAADKDFKVVLLTLMDRLRTAKPIEADKDTGNLTDIDFFWGLREHEVDPDAWDEDDRRLFALLVIIQAAMRCFGYQLGPEDDALVESCLKHRRSAVRNEALNLANDSSLEAFFLDNAATDDSQLREAMRKRMSRWTPSEEGRKKIQGWLEKDPNHQRITFVLDLAQKKGLKLPSETLKKLSQHADSDVRQKSISLLKSEEDYVDFLKSAFLENVANGEVIRTFVDALIDAGEGDFLKDHLQSLNKGFGRIPLELRGDDGRESRLEWKLPTRRMFFYGGAEHEDGDREESSYLRQVLGQY
;
A
#
# COMPACT_ATOMS: atom_id res chain seq x y z
N MET A 1 30.93 23.13 28.25
CA MET A 1 29.62 23.22 27.56
C MET A 1 28.74 22.19 28.22
N ASP A 2 27.72 22.63 28.94
CA ASP A 2 26.79 21.75 29.66
C ASP A 2 25.99 20.91 28.66
N CYS A 3 26.23 19.61 28.67
CA CYS A 3 25.43 18.62 27.95
C CYS A 3 24.19 18.28 28.78
N SER A 4 23.31 19.26 29.03
CA SER A 4 21.98 18.94 29.56
C SER A 4 21.22 18.16 28.48
N PRO A 5 20.73 16.94 28.75
CA PRO A 5 19.95 16.18 27.77
C PRO A 5 18.77 17.01 27.30
N THR A 6 18.48 16.97 25.99
CA THR A 6 17.32 17.69 25.46
C THR A 6 16.06 17.24 26.19
N PRO A 7 15.08 18.14 26.48
CA PRO A 7 13.85 17.83 27.19
C PRO A 7 13.18 16.50 26.78
N PHE A 8 13.21 16.17 25.49
CA PHE A 8 12.62 14.95 24.96
C PHE A 8 13.40 13.66 25.27
N SER A 9 14.73 13.73 25.34
CA SER A 9 15.57 12.57 25.70
C SER A 9 15.37 12.18 27.16
N PHE A 10 15.34 13.17 28.07
CA PHE A 10 14.98 12.98 29.47
C PHE A 10 13.59 12.32 29.61
N LEU A 11 12.57 12.88 28.95
CA LEU A 11 11.21 12.34 29.02
C LEU A 11 11.11 10.90 28.47
N LYS A 12 11.86 10.56 27.42
CA LYS A 12 11.92 9.19 26.89
C LYS A 12 12.54 8.22 27.89
N ASP A 13 13.62 8.61 28.55
CA ASP A 13 14.31 7.76 29.51
C ASP A 13 13.51 7.57 30.80
N VAL A 14 12.78 8.61 31.25
CA VAL A 14 11.77 8.48 32.32
C VAL A 14 10.63 7.56 31.89
N ALA A 15 10.09 7.71 30.67
CA ALA A 15 9.01 6.85 30.16
C ALA A 15 9.42 5.36 30.06
N ALA A 16 10.67 5.11 29.69
CA ALA A 16 11.28 3.79 29.62
C ALA A 16 11.73 3.23 30.99
N LYS A 17 11.48 3.96 32.09
CA LYS A 17 11.92 3.62 33.45
C LYS A 17 13.44 3.44 33.60
N LYS A 18 14.23 4.06 32.73
CA LYS A 18 15.70 4.10 32.84
C LYS A 18 16.15 5.08 33.92
N ILE A 19 15.31 6.07 34.23
CA ILE A 19 15.50 7.02 35.32
C ILE A 19 14.54 6.63 36.45
N PRO A 20 15.04 6.43 37.69
CA PRO A 20 14.21 6.10 38.83
C PRO A 20 13.29 7.27 39.20
N CYS A 21 12.08 6.95 39.65
CA CYS A 21 11.14 7.95 40.15
C CYS A 21 11.61 8.49 41.50
N SER A 22 12.13 9.72 41.53
CA SER A 22 12.48 10.49 42.73
C SER A 22 11.67 11.80 42.77
N GLU A 23 11.64 12.45 43.94
CA GLU A 23 10.99 13.78 44.05
C GLU A 23 11.62 14.81 43.11
N ASP A 24 12.94 14.78 42.93
CA ASP A 24 13.61 15.68 41.97
C ASP A 24 13.12 15.47 40.52
N VAL A 25 12.86 14.21 40.14
CA VAL A 25 12.29 13.88 38.83
C VAL A 25 10.84 14.35 38.74
N LEU A 26 10.05 14.21 39.80
CA LEU A 26 8.67 14.72 39.85
C LEU A 26 8.64 16.25 39.79
N GLU A 27 9.55 16.93 40.48
CA GLU A 27 9.65 18.39 40.45
C GLU A 27 10.05 18.89 39.06
N LEU A 28 11.03 18.24 38.42
CA LEU A 28 11.44 18.58 37.05
C LEU A 28 10.31 18.33 36.03
N LEU A 29 9.60 17.20 36.15
CA LEU A 29 8.42 16.93 35.31
C LEU A 29 7.31 17.97 35.54
N ARG A 30 7.14 18.46 36.77
CA ARG A 30 6.16 19.50 37.14
C ARG A 30 6.55 20.86 36.54
N GLU A 31 7.82 21.23 36.56
CA GLU A 31 8.33 22.44 35.90
C GLU A 31 8.19 22.36 34.38
N MET A 32 8.56 21.23 33.79
CA MET A 32 8.42 20.99 32.34
C MET A 32 6.95 21.04 31.90
N ALA A 33 6.03 20.51 32.71
CA ALA A 33 4.59 20.57 32.47
C ALA A 33 4.05 22.02 32.54
N LYS A 34 4.63 22.89 33.37
CA LYS A 34 4.22 24.31 33.50
C LYS A 34 4.71 25.21 32.37
N SER A 35 5.78 24.84 31.67
CA SER A 35 6.35 25.72 30.64
C SER A 35 5.40 25.87 29.43
N ASN A 36 4.86 27.07 29.24
CA ASN A 36 4.02 27.44 28.08
C ASN A 36 4.82 27.66 26.79
N SER A 37 6.15 27.51 26.84
CA SER A 37 7.08 27.93 25.78
C SER A 37 7.33 26.89 24.69
N SER A 38 6.75 25.68 24.79
CA SER A 38 6.96 24.61 23.81
C SER A 38 5.66 24.28 23.07
N PRO A 39 5.58 24.52 21.75
CA PRO A 39 4.50 24.01 20.90
C PRO A 39 4.63 22.50 20.61
N ASP A 40 5.64 21.83 21.17
CA ASP A 40 5.91 20.42 20.93
C ASP A 40 5.38 19.55 22.09
N ASN A 41 5.00 18.32 21.78
CA ASN A 41 4.38 17.31 22.67
C ASN A 41 5.14 16.98 23.99
N ALA A 42 6.24 17.67 24.30
CA ALA A 42 7.09 17.48 25.47
C ALA A 42 6.41 17.89 26.79
N GLY A 43 5.77 19.06 26.85
CA GLY A 43 5.06 19.50 28.07
C GLY A 43 3.88 18.56 28.41
N PHE A 44 3.20 18.06 27.38
CA PHE A 44 2.16 17.05 27.49
C PHE A 44 2.71 15.71 28.01
N LEU A 45 3.82 15.22 27.45
CA LEU A 45 4.47 13.99 27.90
C LEU A 45 5.01 14.12 29.34
N ALA A 46 5.52 15.28 29.72
CA ALA A 46 5.97 15.57 31.09
C ALA A 46 4.83 15.48 32.10
N ALA A 47 3.68 16.10 31.78
CA ALA A 47 2.49 16.03 32.62
C ALA A 47 1.98 14.57 32.79
N GLN A 48 2.00 13.78 31.72
CA GLN A 48 1.63 12.36 31.76
C GLN A 48 2.56 11.54 32.67
N LEU A 49 3.87 11.75 32.55
CA LEU A 49 4.86 11.03 33.35
C LEU A 49 4.83 11.45 34.81
N LEU A 50 4.58 12.73 35.11
CA LEU A 50 4.43 13.22 36.49
C LEU A 50 3.32 12.45 37.22
N TYR A 51 2.14 12.38 36.60
CA TYR A 51 1.00 11.71 37.19
C TYR A 51 1.19 10.18 37.26
N ARG A 52 1.70 9.56 36.20
CA ARG A 52 1.97 8.10 36.18
C ARG A 52 2.88 7.66 37.33
N ASN A 53 3.78 8.54 37.74
CA ASN A 53 4.73 8.31 38.80
C ASN A 53 4.24 8.76 40.20
N GLY A 54 2.94 9.10 40.34
CA GLY A 54 2.31 9.42 41.62
C GLY A 54 2.37 10.88 42.05
N GLY A 55 2.88 11.77 41.19
CA GLY A 55 2.94 13.21 41.48
C GLY A 55 1.57 13.88 41.45
N GLN A 56 1.34 14.81 42.38
CA GLN A 56 0.13 15.65 42.42
C GLN A 56 0.38 17.01 41.74
N PHE A 57 -0.66 17.54 41.11
CA PHE A 57 -0.74 18.94 40.68
C PHE A 57 -1.26 19.80 41.83
N LEU A 58 -0.75 21.03 41.95
CA LEU A 58 -1.22 21.98 42.96
C LEU A 58 -2.56 22.61 42.51
N GLU A 59 -3.40 23.01 43.47
CA GLU A 59 -4.61 23.79 43.17
C GLU A 59 -4.23 25.06 42.38
N GLY A 60 -4.79 25.22 41.18
CA GLY A 60 -4.49 26.33 40.25
C GLY A 60 -3.79 25.91 38.95
N ASP A 61 -3.21 24.70 38.87
CA ASP A 61 -2.63 24.13 37.64
C ASP A 61 -3.71 23.54 36.70
N ILE A 62 -4.83 24.27 36.51
CA ILE A 62 -6.05 23.82 35.81
C ILE A 62 -5.71 23.26 34.41
N LYS A 63 -4.79 23.89 33.68
CA LYS A 63 -4.37 23.46 32.34
C LYS A 63 -3.65 22.09 32.35
N ASN A 64 -2.88 21.79 33.40
CA ASN A 64 -2.06 20.58 33.51
C ASN A 64 -2.86 19.39 34.07
N ALA A 65 -3.70 19.63 35.07
CA ALA A 65 -4.69 18.67 35.54
C ALA A 65 -5.63 18.24 34.39
N VAL A 66 -6.04 19.18 33.54
CA VAL A 66 -6.85 18.91 32.33
C VAL A 66 -6.11 18.08 31.28
N MET A 67 -4.83 18.35 31.01
CA MET A 67 -4.02 17.57 30.06
C MET A 67 -3.80 16.12 30.51
N VAL A 68 -3.70 15.88 31.82
CA VAL A 68 -3.56 14.54 32.41
C VAL A 68 -4.91 13.82 32.56
N ALA A 69 -5.97 14.56 32.85
CA ALA A 69 -7.29 13.97 33.01
C ALA A 69 -7.91 13.53 31.67
N GLY A 70 -7.47 14.12 30.56
CA GLY A 70 -7.64 13.54 29.22
C GLY A 70 -6.99 12.15 29.06
N PHE A 71 -6.06 11.76 29.93
CA PHE A 71 -5.35 10.47 29.88
C PHE A 71 -5.81 9.47 30.95
N LEU A 72 -6.68 9.86 31.88
CA LEU A 72 -6.90 9.04 33.07
C LEU A 72 -7.88 7.90 32.86
N GLU A 73 -7.27 6.77 32.61
CA GLU A 73 -7.66 5.45 33.08
C GLU A 73 -8.08 5.39 34.58
N VAL A 74 -7.91 6.40 35.45
CA VAL A 74 -8.24 6.24 36.89
C VAL A 74 -8.85 7.48 37.56
N SER A 75 -9.48 8.40 36.83
CA SER A 75 -10.08 9.57 37.51
C SER A 75 -11.34 9.17 38.27
N LYS A 76 -11.31 9.29 39.61
CA LYS A 76 -12.50 9.29 40.48
C LYS A 76 -13.32 10.58 40.37
N ASP A 77 -12.81 11.59 39.65
CA ASP A 77 -13.39 12.93 39.52
C ASP A 77 -13.81 13.21 38.06
N VAL A 78 -14.75 12.40 37.57
CA VAL A 78 -15.44 12.65 36.30
C VAL A 78 -16.16 14.00 36.35
N ASP A 79 -16.86 14.31 37.43
CA ASP A 79 -17.64 15.55 37.58
C ASP A 79 -16.78 16.82 37.46
N TYR A 80 -15.53 16.78 37.94
CA TYR A 80 -14.59 17.89 37.81
C TYR A 80 -14.20 18.13 36.34
N LEU A 81 -13.97 17.06 35.57
CA LEU A 81 -13.67 17.17 34.14
C LEU A 81 -14.84 17.73 33.35
N LEU A 82 -16.07 17.34 33.70
CA LEU A 82 -17.28 17.80 33.03
C LEU A 82 -17.58 19.26 33.33
N LYS A 83 -17.41 19.70 34.58
CA LYS A 83 -17.58 21.11 34.98
C LYS A 83 -16.57 22.04 34.32
N ASN A 84 -15.39 21.53 33.95
CA ASN A 84 -14.33 22.30 33.32
C ASN A 84 -14.15 22.00 31.82
N ALA A 85 -15.08 21.25 31.19
CA ALA A 85 -14.96 20.80 29.80
C ALA A 85 -14.79 21.94 28.79
N ASP A 86 -15.31 23.14 29.09
CA ASP A 86 -15.21 24.35 28.26
C ASP A 86 -13.84 25.04 28.39
N LEU A 87 -13.05 24.68 29.41
CA LEU A 87 -11.66 25.11 29.64
C LEU A 87 -10.64 24.10 29.10
N ILE A 88 -11.11 22.96 28.56
CA ILE A 88 -10.24 21.92 28.00
C ILE A 88 -9.84 22.31 26.57
N PRO A 89 -8.53 22.43 26.27
CA PRO A 89 -8.06 22.50 24.90
C PRO A 89 -8.16 21.10 24.30
N TRP A 90 -9.35 20.74 23.82
CA TRP A 90 -9.59 19.48 23.15
C TRP A 90 -8.67 19.38 21.94
N ASN A 91 -7.73 18.44 21.98
CA ASN A 91 -6.91 18.11 20.83
C ASN A 91 -7.06 16.60 20.53
N PRO A 92 -6.68 16.13 19.33
CA PRO A 92 -6.86 14.73 18.95
C PRO A 92 -6.24 13.72 19.93
N SER A 93 -5.12 14.06 20.57
CA SER A 93 -4.45 13.21 21.57
C SER A 93 -5.25 13.12 22.88
N VAL A 94 -5.82 14.24 23.32
CA VAL A 94 -6.68 14.32 24.51
C VAL A 94 -7.99 13.55 24.29
N ILE A 95 -8.66 13.75 23.14
CA ILE A 95 -9.88 13.02 22.79
C ILE A 95 -9.64 11.52 22.74
N ARG A 96 -8.57 11.10 22.04
CA ARG A 96 -8.22 9.68 21.93
C ARG A 96 -7.99 9.06 23.30
N SER A 97 -7.29 9.76 24.17
CA SER A 97 -6.93 9.25 25.50
C SER A 97 -8.15 9.17 26.41
N PHE A 98 -9.07 10.15 26.34
CA PHE A 98 -10.35 10.13 27.06
C PHE A 98 -11.18 8.91 26.67
N LEU A 99 -11.31 8.67 25.36
CA LEU A 99 -12.03 7.52 24.82
C LEU A 99 -11.37 6.19 25.20
N ARG A 100 -10.03 6.13 25.30
CA ARG A 100 -9.30 4.93 25.77
C ARG A 100 -9.65 4.63 27.23
N GLY A 101 -9.68 5.66 28.08
CA GLY A 101 -10.14 5.54 29.46
C GLY A 101 -11.55 4.96 29.55
N CYS A 102 -12.50 5.52 28.79
CA CYS A 102 -13.88 4.99 28.76
C CYS A 102 -13.92 3.49 28.40
N THR A 103 -13.19 3.08 27.35
CA THR A 103 -13.15 1.67 26.92
C THR A 103 -12.49 0.74 27.93
N LYS A 104 -11.35 1.12 28.52
CA LYS A 104 -10.61 0.25 29.45
C LYS A 104 -11.40 -0.03 30.72
N TYR A 105 -12.15 0.97 31.22
CA TYR A 105 -12.90 0.86 32.46
C TYR A 105 -14.37 0.48 32.26
N LYS A 106 -14.78 0.20 31.01
CA LYS A 106 -16.17 -0.06 30.64
C LYS A 106 -17.11 1.04 31.18
N TRP A 107 -16.62 2.27 31.21
CA TRP A 107 -17.35 3.42 31.68
C TRP A 107 -18.07 4.08 30.49
N ALA A 108 -19.37 4.31 30.63
CA ALA A 108 -20.20 4.99 29.65
C ALA A 108 -20.53 6.41 30.17
N PRO A 109 -19.93 7.46 29.60
CA PRO A 109 -20.23 8.84 29.98
C PRO A 109 -21.69 9.22 29.63
N GLU A 110 -22.22 10.23 30.32
CA GLU A 110 -23.52 10.82 29.97
C GLU A 110 -23.50 11.40 28.56
N GLU A 111 -24.66 11.42 27.90
CA GLU A 111 -24.80 11.86 26.51
C GLU A 111 -24.27 13.29 26.28
N ILE A 112 -24.47 14.20 27.24
CA ILE A 112 -24.00 15.59 27.12
C ILE A 112 -22.48 15.69 26.99
N VAL A 113 -21.76 14.78 27.65
CA VAL A 113 -20.29 14.68 27.61
C VAL A 113 -19.86 14.18 26.25
N LEU A 114 -20.49 13.10 25.78
CA LEU A 114 -20.20 12.51 24.48
C LEU A 114 -20.50 13.51 23.35
N ARG A 115 -21.56 14.32 23.46
CA ARG A 115 -21.86 15.41 22.51
C ARG A 115 -20.77 16.48 22.49
N ARG A 116 -20.22 16.89 23.64
CA ARG A 116 -19.09 17.84 23.67
C ARG A 116 -17.84 17.26 23.01
N VAL A 117 -17.47 16.02 23.34
CA VAL A 117 -16.34 15.31 22.70
C VAL A 117 -16.57 15.17 21.20
N TRP A 118 -17.80 14.90 20.78
CA TRP A 118 -18.20 14.85 19.38
C TRP A 118 -17.96 16.20 18.69
N ILE A 119 -18.51 17.30 19.21
CA ILE A 119 -18.33 18.66 18.64
C ILE A 119 -16.85 18.98 18.47
N GLU A 120 -16.04 18.69 19.49
CA GLU A 120 -14.60 19.00 19.50
C GLU A 120 -13.82 18.12 18.53
N LEU A 121 -14.11 16.82 18.48
CA LEU A 121 -13.54 15.93 17.47
C LEU A 121 -13.83 16.43 16.05
N HIS A 122 -15.01 17.03 15.83
CA HIS A 122 -15.40 17.60 14.54
C HIS A 122 -14.72 18.94 14.23
N ARG A 123 -14.22 19.68 15.24
CA ARG A 123 -13.46 20.94 15.05
C ARG A 123 -12.04 20.68 14.52
N PHE A 124 -11.33 19.69 15.05
CA PHE A 124 -9.92 19.41 14.67
C PHE A 124 -9.76 18.37 13.56
N TRP A 125 -10.87 17.80 13.10
CA TRP A 125 -10.91 16.78 12.05
C TRP A 125 -10.29 17.26 10.72
N HIS A 126 -10.18 18.57 10.52
CA HIS A 126 -9.67 19.15 9.28
C HIS A 126 -8.15 19.01 9.07
N HIS A 127 -7.41 18.34 9.97
CA HIS A 127 -5.97 18.13 9.81
C HIS A 127 -5.63 16.83 9.07
N HIS A 128 -4.95 16.95 7.92
CA HIS A 128 -4.62 15.86 6.98
C HIS A 128 -3.83 14.66 7.55
N ARG A 129 -3.22 14.77 8.75
CA ARG A 129 -2.23 13.82 9.27
C ARG A 129 -2.77 12.75 10.25
N LEU A 130 -4.07 12.70 10.54
CA LEU A 130 -4.60 11.92 11.68
C LEU A 130 -5.62 10.80 11.31
N ALA A 131 -5.52 10.21 10.12
CA ALA A 131 -6.55 9.32 9.57
C ALA A 131 -6.95 8.15 10.49
N ASP A 132 -5.99 7.39 11.05
CA ASP A 132 -6.33 6.20 11.86
C ASP A 132 -6.74 6.53 13.29
N SER A 133 -6.13 7.57 13.88
CA SER A 133 -6.46 8.02 15.24
C SER A 133 -7.88 8.57 15.29
N VAL A 134 -8.27 9.35 14.29
CA VAL A 134 -9.62 9.91 14.19
C VAL A 134 -10.63 8.80 13.89
N ARG A 135 -10.29 7.85 13.00
CA ARG A 135 -11.14 6.69 12.72
C ARG A 135 -11.43 5.84 13.95
N TRP A 136 -10.41 5.55 14.74
CA TRP A 136 -10.58 4.86 16.01
C TRP A 136 -11.45 5.68 16.98
N SER A 137 -11.18 6.99 17.10
CA SER A 137 -11.92 7.86 18.02
C SER A 137 -13.41 7.93 17.70
N LEU A 138 -13.78 7.99 16.42
CA LEU A 138 -15.19 8.00 16.02
C LEU A 138 -15.91 6.71 16.30
N ARG A 139 -15.27 5.58 15.97
CA ARG A 139 -15.83 4.25 16.24
C ARG A 139 -16.10 4.11 17.73
N THR A 140 -15.15 4.48 18.56
CA THR A 140 -15.31 4.42 20.01
C THR A 140 -16.38 5.39 20.51
N LEU A 141 -16.41 6.63 20.02
CA LEU A 141 -17.40 7.62 20.42
C LEU A 141 -18.83 7.19 20.08
N TYR A 142 -19.06 6.68 18.86
CA TYR A 142 -20.36 6.16 18.45
C TYR A 142 -20.77 4.90 19.22
N HIS A 143 -19.81 4.04 19.58
CA HIS A 143 -20.08 2.91 20.46
C HIS A 143 -20.51 3.35 21.87
N LEU A 144 -19.88 4.39 22.41
CA LEU A 144 -20.27 4.96 23.71
C LEU A 144 -21.66 5.61 23.65
N PHE A 145 -22.01 6.28 22.55
CA PHE A 145 -23.36 6.81 22.34
C PHE A 145 -24.43 5.70 22.31
N ASP A 146 -24.10 4.52 21.75
CA ASP A 146 -25.02 3.37 21.78
C ASP A 146 -25.27 2.87 23.21
N ILE A 147 -24.21 2.79 24.01
CA ILE A 147 -24.31 2.34 25.41
C ILE A 147 -25.07 3.37 26.26
N SER A 148 -24.86 4.67 26.00
CA SER A 148 -25.50 5.75 26.75
C SER A 148 -26.96 6.01 26.34
N GLY A 149 -27.51 5.27 25.38
CA GLY A 149 -28.90 5.41 24.95
C GLY A 149 -29.20 6.66 24.11
N HIS A 150 -28.24 7.12 23.30
CA HIS A 150 -28.42 8.30 22.44
C HIS A 150 -29.62 8.15 21.49
N GLN A 151 -30.53 9.13 21.50
CA GLN A 151 -31.85 8.99 20.88
C GLN A 151 -31.94 9.43 19.41
N SER A 152 -30.98 10.16 18.82
CA SER A 152 -31.12 10.61 17.43
C SER A 152 -29.81 10.77 16.65
N TYR A 153 -29.43 9.69 15.94
CA TYR A 153 -28.37 9.73 14.92
C TYR A 153 -28.79 10.45 13.62
N VAL A 154 -30.07 10.78 13.46
CA VAL A 154 -30.63 11.36 12.23
C VAL A 154 -30.06 12.74 11.94
N GLU A 155 -29.95 13.61 12.94
CA GLU A 155 -29.41 14.96 12.77
C GLU A 155 -27.95 14.93 12.35
N SER A 156 -27.15 14.07 12.99
CA SER A 156 -25.74 13.86 12.64
C SER A 156 -25.59 13.29 11.24
N PHE A 157 -26.43 12.31 10.88
CA PHE A 157 -26.45 11.75 9.53
C PHE A 157 -26.78 12.80 8.47
N ARG A 158 -27.83 13.61 8.66
CA ARG A 158 -28.20 14.70 7.74
C ARG A 158 -27.12 15.77 7.64
N TYR A 159 -26.48 16.11 8.76
CA TYR A 159 -25.35 17.02 8.76
C TYR A 159 -24.24 16.52 7.83
N TYR A 160 -23.86 15.25 7.96
CA TYR A 160 -22.83 14.66 7.12
C TYR A 160 -23.28 14.43 5.67
N LEU A 161 -24.56 14.18 5.46
CA LEU A 161 -25.13 14.05 4.13
C LEU A 161 -25.06 15.37 3.35
N LEU A 162 -25.31 16.51 3.99
CA LEU A 162 -25.41 17.80 3.29
C LEU A 162 -24.11 18.61 3.28
N ASN A 163 -23.11 18.25 4.10
CA ASN A 163 -21.88 19.02 4.24
C ASN A 163 -20.84 18.69 3.16
N MET A 164 -20.99 19.33 1.99
CA MET A 164 -20.16 19.14 0.79
C MET A 164 -18.77 19.80 0.84
N GLN A 165 -18.46 20.64 1.83
CA GLN A 165 -17.26 21.50 1.84
C GLN A 165 -16.00 20.90 2.51
N ARG A 166 -15.99 19.63 2.93
CA ARG A 166 -15.00 19.12 3.89
C ARG A 166 -14.17 17.95 3.36
N LEU A 167 -12.96 17.79 3.92
CA LEU A 167 -12.04 16.68 3.65
C LEU A 167 -12.77 15.33 3.52
N VAL A 168 -12.99 14.95 2.26
CA VAL A 168 -14.00 13.98 1.81
C VAL A 168 -13.85 12.60 2.46
N LYS A 169 -12.63 12.17 2.80
CA LYS A 169 -12.34 10.92 3.53
C LYS A 169 -13.18 10.78 4.80
N HIS A 170 -13.19 11.85 5.57
CA HIS A 170 -13.67 11.83 6.94
C HIS A 170 -15.20 11.83 7.01
N ARG A 171 -15.82 12.52 6.06
CA ARG A 171 -17.27 12.49 5.84
C ARG A 171 -17.77 11.08 5.55
N TYR A 172 -17.16 10.36 4.60
CA TYR A 172 -17.61 9.00 4.25
C TYR A 172 -17.37 8.00 5.38
N LEU A 173 -16.32 8.18 6.17
CA LEU A 173 -16.13 7.38 7.37
C LEU A 173 -17.24 7.63 8.41
N ALA A 174 -17.62 8.90 8.64
CA ALA A 174 -18.72 9.24 9.53
C ALA A 174 -20.05 8.65 9.03
N LEU A 175 -20.35 8.81 7.74
CA LEU A 175 -21.52 8.22 7.09
C LEU A 175 -21.52 6.70 7.23
N ALA A 176 -20.37 6.03 7.02
CA ALA A 176 -20.25 4.58 7.17
C ALA A 176 -20.60 4.10 8.59
N LEU A 177 -20.30 4.91 9.62
CA LEU A 177 -20.64 4.60 11.02
C LEU A 177 -22.09 4.94 11.38
N LEU A 178 -22.69 5.92 10.70
CA LEU A 178 -24.05 6.40 10.96
C LEU A 178 -25.13 5.64 10.20
N ILE A 179 -24.86 5.16 8.98
CA ILE A 179 -25.83 4.43 8.14
C ILE A 179 -26.44 3.21 8.86
N PRO A 180 -25.66 2.37 9.57
CA PRO A 180 -26.23 1.26 10.33
C PRO A 180 -27.19 1.71 11.46
N LYS A 181 -27.13 2.97 11.88
CA LYS A 181 -27.81 3.53 13.05
C LYS A 181 -29.05 4.35 12.72
N VAL A 182 -29.30 4.67 11.45
CA VAL A 182 -30.52 5.34 11.00
C VAL A 182 -31.57 4.31 10.54
N SER A 183 -32.84 4.71 10.48
CA SER A 183 -33.92 3.84 10.01
C SER A 183 -33.84 3.61 8.49
N ASP A 184 -34.44 2.52 7.99
CA ASP A 184 -34.49 2.25 6.55
C ASP A 184 -35.23 3.36 5.79
N VAL A 185 -36.26 3.97 6.41
CA VAL A 185 -36.99 5.11 5.84
C VAL A 185 -36.09 6.33 5.67
N GLU A 186 -35.24 6.63 6.65
CA GLU A 186 -34.32 7.76 6.56
C GLU A 186 -33.21 7.48 5.53
N LEU A 187 -32.69 6.26 5.48
CA LEU A 187 -31.70 5.85 4.49
C LEU A 187 -32.27 5.92 3.07
N ALA A 188 -33.48 5.42 2.85
CA ALA A 188 -34.15 5.45 1.55
C ALA A 188 -34.36 6.88 1.03
N ARG A 189 -34.65 7.85 1.92
CA ARG A 189 -34.76 9.27 1.55
C ARG A 189 -33.42 9.92 1.19
N ALA A 190 -32.32 9.39 1.72
CA ALA A 190 -30.98 9.93 1.54
C ALA A 190 -30.17 9.22 0.45
N VAL A 191 -30.63 8.07 -0.02
CA VAL A 191 -29.83 7.18 -0.88
C VAL A 191 -29.43 7.84 -2.20
N ASP A 192 -30.34 8.59 -2.83
CA ASP A 192 -30.05 9.26 -4.10
C ASP A 192 -28.96 10.32 -3.94
N ILE A 193 -28.99 11.08 -2.84
CA ILE A 193 -27.96 12.06 -2.50
C ILE A 193 -26.62 11.36 -2.23
N LEU A 194 -26.64 10.27 -1.45
CA LEU A 194 -25.44 9.48 -1.16
C LEU A 194 -24.83 8.91 -2.44
N PHE A 195 -25.64 8.34 -3.32
CA PHE A 195 -25.19 7.79 -4.59
C PHE A 195 -24.66 8.87 -5.52
N TYR A 196 -25.35 9.99 -5.67
CA TYR A 196 -24.85 11.13 -6.44
C TYR A 196 -23.48 11.59 -5.93
N ASP A 197 -23.34 11.78 -4.62
CA ASP A 197 -22.10 12.24 -4.01
C ASP A 197 -20.97 11.21 -4.12
N LEU A 198 -21.25 9.93 -3.89
CA LEU A 198 -20.28 8.85 -4.05
C LEU A 198 -19.79 8.75 -5.50
N LYS A 199 -20.69 8.94 -6.48
CA LYS A 199 -20.34 8.99 -7.91
C LYS A 199 -19.44 10.20 -8.23
N GLU A 200 -19.79 11.38 -7.74
CA GLU A 200 -18.99 12.59 -7.94
C GLU A 200 -17.63 12.54 -7.22
N CYS A 201 -17.56 11.91 -6.04
CA CYS A 201 -16.30 11.69 -5.34
C CYS A 201 -15.33 10.84 -6.16
N GLN A 202 -15.82 9.85 -6.91
CA GLN A 202 -14.98 9.00 -7.75
C GLN A 202 -14.33 9.77 -8.91
N LYS A 203 -14.99 10.83 -9.42
CA LYS A 203 -14.40 11.70 -10.45
C LYS A 203 -13.19 12.48 -9.94
N ARG A 204 -13.19 12.83 -8.65
CA ARG A 204 -12.26 13.83 -8.09
C ARG A 204 -11.21 13.25 -7.15
N GLN A 205 -11.39 12.04 -6.62
CA GLN A 205 -10.53 11.53 -5.54
C GLN A 205 -10.23 10.02 -5.59
N HIS A 206 -8.96 9.69 -5.39
CA HIS A 206 -8.39 8.33 -5.36
C HIS A 206 -8.65 7.55 -4.05
N LEU A 207 -9.68 7.91 -3.27
CA LEU A 207 -9.82 7.50 -1.87
C LEU A 207 -10.73 6.28 -1.70
N SER A 208 -10.45 5.28 -2.52
CA SER A 208 -11.26 4.08 -2.72
C SER A 208 -11.54 3.28 -1.46
N SER A 209 -10.64 3.30 -0.47
CA SER A 209 -10.82 2.50 0.73
C SER A 209 -11.94 2.99 1.65
N ILE A 210 -12.14 4.31 1.75
CA ILE A 210 -13.10 4.89 2.70
C ILE A 210 -14.47 5.06 2.07
N SER A 211 -14.53 5.36 0.76
CA SER A 211 -15.81 5.31 0.03
C SER A 211 -16.34 3.87 -0.02
N ALA A 212 -15.48 2.86 -0.13
CA ALA A 212 -15.89 1.46 -0.08
C ALA A 212 -16.59 1.11 1.23
N GLU A 213 -16.08 1.56 2.38
CA GLU A 213 -16.72 1.30 3.68
C GLU A 213 -18.15 1.86 3.73
N CYS A 214 -18.36 3.06 3.19
CA CYS A 214 -19.68 3.67 3.09
C CYS A 214 -20.60 2.85 2.17
N VAL A 215 -20.11 2.45 0.99
CA VAL A 215 -20.90 1.65 0.03
C VAL A 215 -21.23 0.27 0.60
N VAL A 216 -20.31 -0.37 1.33
CA VAL A 216 -20.55 -1.65 2.00
C VAL A 216 -21.67 -1.52 3.03
N VAL A 217 -21.66 -0.50 3.89
CA VAL A 217 -22.74 -0.39 4.88
C VAL A 217 -24.09 -0.04 4.25
N ILE A 218 -24.12 0.70 3.14
CA ILE A 218 -25.34 0.90 2.34
C ILE A 218 -25.80 -0.45 1.79
N GLY A 219 -24.90 -1.19 1.16
CA GLY A 219 -25.19 -2.48 0.57
C GLY A 219 -25.70 -3.52 1.56
N LYS A 220 -25.25 -3.49 2.82
CA LYS A 220 -25.80 -4.38 3.87
C LYS A 220 -27.27 -4.10 4.15
N ARG A 221 -27.66 -2.82 4.12
CA ARG A 221 -29.03 -2.37 4.37
C ARG A 221 -29.91 -2.48 3.12
N MET A 222 -29.30 -2.44 1.93
CA MET A 222 -29.98 -2.33 0.64
C MET A 222 -29.57 -3.45 -0.34
N SER A 223 -29.19 -4.63 0.17
CA SER A 223 -28.65 -5.74 -0.65
C SER A 223 -29.63 -6.31 -1.68
N LYS A 224 -30.92 -6.03 -1.53
CA LYS A 224 -31.99 -6.43 -2.45
C LYS A 224 -32.55 -5.26 -3.26
N ASP A 225 -32.07 -4.05 -3.04
CA ASP A 225 -32.59 -2.84 -3.67
C ASP A 225 -32.03 -2.69 -5.10
N ALA A 226 -32.90 -2.55 -6.09
CA ALA A 226 -32.52 -2.37 -7.48
C ALA A 226 -31.63 -1.12 -7.69
N ALA A 227 -31.90 -0.03 -6.98
CA ALA A 227 -31.14 1.21 -7.09
C ALA A 227 -29.68 1.02 -6.65
N PHE A 228 -29.43 0.12 -5.70
CA PHE A 228 -28.07 -0.21 -5.28
C PHE A 228 -27.31 -0.98 -6.37
N TYR A 229 -27.95 -1.93 -7.05
CA TYR A 229 -27.34 -2.62 -8.19
C TYR A 229 -27.06 -1.66 -9.35
N ASP A 230 -28.00 -0.78 -9.65
CA ASP A 230 -27.87 0.18 -10.75
C ASP A 230 -26.78 1.22 -10.44
N PHE A 231 -26.65 1.62 -9.18
CA PHE A 231 -25.50 2.40 -8.70
C PHE A 231 -24.17 1.68 -8.95
N LEU A 232 -24.06 0.40 -8.56
CA LEU A 232 -22.82 -0.36 -8.73
C LEU A 232 -22.47 -0.55 -10.21
N LEU A 233 -23.44 -0.86 -11.06
CA LEU A 233 -23.22 -1.00 -12.50
C LEU A 233 -22.81 0.32 -13.13
N ASP A 234 -23.48 1.42 -12.81
CA ASP A 234 -23.09 2.76 -13.28
C ASP A 234 -21.65 3.09 -12.85
N VAL A 235 -21.26 2.75 -11.62
CA VAL A 235 -19.88 2.93 -11.15
C VAL A 235 -18.89 2.03 -11.91
N PHE A 236 -19.24 0.77 -12.17
CA PHE A 236 -18.33 -0.19 -12.81
C PHE A 236 -18.13 0.10 -14.30
N LEU A 237 -19.14 0.66 -14.96
CA LEU A 237 -19.18 0.82 -16.42
C LEU A 237 -18.92 2.27 -16.89
N SER A 238 -18.95 3.27 -15.99
CA SER A 238 -18.89 4.69 -16.37
C SER A 238 -17.61 5.08 -17.11
N ALA A 239 -17.78 5.76 -18.25
CA ALA A 239 -16.71 6.33 -19.06
C ALA A 239 -16.10 7.61 -18.49
N GLU A 240 -16.95 8.47 -17.93
CA GLU A 240 -16.53 9.73 -17.32
C GLU A 240 -15.77 9.53 -16.00
N ARG A 241 -15.93 8.36 -15.39
CA ARG A 241 -15.36 8.03 -14.08
C ARG A 241 -14.27 7.03 -14.33
N GLN A 242 -13.04 7.50 -14.50
CA GLN A 242 -11.85 6.67 -14.43
C GLN A 242 -11.66 6.14 -13.00
N VAL A 243 -12.58 5.26 -12.56
CA VAL A 243 -12.43 4.52 -11.32
C VAL A 243 -11.16 3.71 -11.51
N ARG A 244 -10.09 4.05 -10.77
CA ARG A 244 -8.86 3.27 -10.81
C ARG A 244 -9.24 1.80 -10.57
N PHE A 245 -8.81 0.89 -11.42
CA PHE A 245 -9.13 -0.53 -11.32
C PHE A 245 -8.78 -1.13 -9.95
N SER A 246 -7.71 -0.62 -9.32
CA SER A 246 -7.36 -0.92 -7.92
C SER A 246 -8.48 -0.58 -6.92
N SER A 247 -9.23 0.49 -7.15
CA SER A 247 -10.39 0.90 -6.36
C SER A 247 -11.57 -0.04 -6.53
N LEU A 248 -11.86 -0.42 -7.77
CA LEU A 248 -12.90 -1.38 -8.11
C LEU A 248 -12.61 -2.75 -7.50
N ARG A 249 -11.36 -3.25 -7.67
CA ARG A 249 -10.87 -4.46 -7.01
C ARG A 249 -11.07 -4.40 -5.50
N TYR A 250 -10.74 -3.26 -4.88
CA TYR A 250 -10.93 -3.07 -3.45
C TYR A 250 -12.40 -3.12 -3.04
N TRP A 251 -13.31 -2.45 -3.76
CA TRP A 251 -14.75 -2.49 -3.47
C TRP A 251 -15.30 -3.90 -3.55
N ILE A 252 -15.00 -4.62 -4.63
CA ILE A 252 -15.44 -6.01 -4.82
C ILE A 252 -14.85 -6.90 -3.72
N ALA A 253 -13.58 -6.72 -3.36
CA ALA A 253 -12.97 -7.46 -2.26
C ALA A 253 -13.64 -7.18 -0.91
N GLN A 254 -14.03 -5.94 -0.62
CA GLN A 254 -14.76 -5.60 0.61
C GLN A 254 -16.16 -6.22 0.65
N PHE A 255 -16.87 -6.26 -0.48
CA PHE A 255 -18.13 -7.01 -0.56
C PHE A 255 -17.89 -8.51 -0.37
N ALA A 256 -16.91 -9.08 -1.04
CA ALA A 256 -16.64 -10.51 -1.01
C ALA A 256 -16.17 -11.01 0.37
N ALA A 257 -15.53 -10.15 1.15
CA ALA A 257 -15.13 -10.44 2.53
C ALA A 257 -16.33 -10.71 3.46
N ASP A 258 -17.54 -10.31 3.07
CA ASP A 258 -18.74 -10.48 3.86
C ASP A 258 -19.76 -11.40 3.14
N LYS A 259 -20.14 -12.49 3.83
CA LYS A 259 -20.98 -13.56 3.27
C LYS A 259 -22.37 -13.07 2.87
N ASP A 260 -22.86 -11.99 3.50
CA ASP A 260 -24.18 -11.43 3.19
C ASP A 260 -24.25 -10.85 1.76
N PHE A 261 -23.10 -10.54 1.16
CA PHE A 261 -22.99 -10.04 -0.21
C PHE A 261 -22.89 -11.13 -1.28
N LYS A 262 -22.94 -12.42 -0.91
CA LYS A 262 -22.90 -13.50 -1.90
C LYS A 262 -23.95 -13.31 -3.00
N VAL A 263 -25.20 -13.02 -2.62
CA VAL A 263 -26.30 -12.81 -3.58
C VAL A 263 -26.06 -11.57 -4.44
N VAL A 264 -25.55 -10.49 -3.84
CA VAL A 264 -25.24 -9.25 -4.57
C VAL A 264 -24.18 -9.50 -5.65
N LEU A 265 -23.07 -10.13 -5.28
CA LEU A 265 -21.97 -10.39 -6.21
C LEU A 265 -22.35 -11.36 -7.32
N LEU A 266 -23.09 -12.44 -7.00
CA LEU A 266 -23.60 -13.35 -8.04
C LEU A 266 -24.60 -12.66 -8.98
N THR A 267 -25.46 -11.79 -8.45
CA THR A 267 -26.39 -11.02 -9.28
C THR A 267 -25.66 -10.03 -10.18
N LEU A 268 -24.64 -9.35 -9.68
CA LEU A 268 -23.80 -8.46 -10.50
C LEU A 268 -23.04 -9.24 -11.57
N MET A 269 -22.51 -10.41 -11.23
CA MET A 269 -21.87 -11.33 -12.18
C MET A 269 -22.82 -11.67 -13.33
N ASP A 270 -24.05 -12.08 -13.03
CA ASP A 270 -25.04 -12.42 -14.05
C ASP A 270 -25.47 -11.20 -14.88
N ARG A 271 -25.57 -10.01 -14.28
CA ARG A 271 -25.88 -8.77 -15.02
C ARG A 271 -24.73 -8.32 -15.94
N LEU A 272 -23.48 -8.58 -15.57
CA LEU A 272 -22.30 -8.23 -16.37
C LEU A 272 -21.99 -9.27 -17.46
N ARG A 273 -22.57 -10.48 -17.34
CA ARG A 273 -22.54 -11.49 -18.40
C ARG A 273 -23.39 -11.03 -19.58
N THR A 274 -22.75 -10.34 -20.52
CA THR A 274 -23.35 -10.04 -21.82
C THR A 274 -22.62 -10.81 -22.90
N ALA A 275 -23.35 -11.43 -23.81
CA ALA A 275 -22.82 -12.18 -24.96
C ALA A 275 -22.35 -11.24 -26.09
N LYS A 276 -21.55 -10.23 -25.77
CA LYS A 276 -20.92 -9.37 -26.78
C LYS A 276 -19.63 -10.03 -27.28
N PRO A 277 -19.33 -9.96 -28.59
CA PRO A 277 -18.07 -10.47 -29.12
C PRO A 277 -16.91 -9.71 -28.49
N ILE A 278 -15.94 -10.45 -27.95
CA ILE A 278 -14.77 -9.89 -27.29
C ILE A 278 -13.74 -9.55 -28.36
N GLU A 279 -13.32 -8.29 -28.40
CA GLU A 279 -12.29 -7.85 -29.34
C GLU A 279 -10.92 -8.42 -28.94
N ALA A 280 -10.48 -9.40 -29.72
CA ALA A 280 -9.13 -9.93 -29.63
C ALA A 280 -8.13 -8.97 -30.25
N ASP A 281 -7.01 -8.77 -29.59
CA ASP A 281 -5.90 -8.05 -30.17
C ASP A 281 -5.20 -8.90 -31.23
N LYS A 282 -4.80 -8.25 -32.32
CA LYS A 282 -3.98 -8.88 -33.35
C LYS A 282 -2.50 -8.51 -33.20
N ASP A 283 -2.18 -7.50 -32.38
CA ASP A 283 -0.84 -6.96 -32.24
C ASP A 283 -0.49 -6.73 -30.75
N THR A 284 -0.28 -7.83 -30.03
CA THR A 284 0.04 -7.85 -28.59
C THR A 284 1.39 -7.20 -28.24
N GLY A 285 2.13 -6.72 -29.24
CA GLY A 285 3.53 -6.33 -29.14
C GLY A 285 3.82 -4.94 -28.55
N ASN A 286 2.83 -4.05 -28.39
CA ASN A 286 3.11 -2.65 -28.03
C ASN A 286 2.08 -1.98 -27.09
N LEU A 287 1.25 -2.74 -26.37
CA LEU A 287 0.27 -2.14 -25.46
C LEU A 287 0.85 -2.00 -24.04
N THR A 288 1.35 -0.80 -23.76
CA THR A 288 1.67 -0.34 -22.41
C THR A 288 0.41 0.15 -21.70
N ASP A 289 -0.30 -0.71 -20.97
CA ASP A 289 -1.28 -0.22 -19.99
C ASP A 289 -0.50 0.20 -18.73
N ILE A 290 0.11 1.38 -18.78
CA ILE A 290 0.71 1.95 -17.58
C ILE A 290 -0.41 2.44 -16.67
N ASP A 291 -0.51 1.79 -15.51
CA ASP A 291 -1.37 2.17 -14.38
C ASP A 291 -0.84 3.47 -13.69
N PHE A 292 -0.46 4.51 -14.45
CA PHE A 292 0.12 5.81 -13.99
C PHE A 292 -0.04 6.87 -15.12
N PHE A 293 -0.54 8.10 -14.94
CA PHE A 293 -0.02 9.17 -14.07
C PHE A 293 -1.05 10.28 -13.85
N TRP A 294 -0.79 11.09 -12.81
CA TRP A 294 -1.58 12.22 -12.35
C TRP A 294 -1.53 13.41 -13.33
N GLY A 295 -2.66 14.08 -13.53
CA GLY A 295 -2.67 15.46 -14.04
C GLY A 295 -3.19 15.67 -15.46
N LEU A 296 -4.01 14.77 -16.02
CA LEU A 296 -4.83 15.16 -17.17
C LEU A 296 -5.78 16.28 -16.70
N ARG A 297 -5.66 17.44 -17.35
CA ARG A 297 -6.64 18.52 -17.21
C ARG A 297 -7.98 17.98 -17.70
N GLU A 298 -9.09 18.52 -17.20
CA GLU A 298 -10.49 18.11 -17.48
C GLU A 298 -10.88 18.10 -18.99
N HIS A 299 -9.94 18.31 -19.92
CA HIS A 299 -10.16 18.45 -21.36
C HIS A 299 -9.28 17.53 -22.21
N GLU A 300 -8.40 16.73 -21.60
CA GLU A 300 -7.61 15.72 -22.32
C GLU A 300 -8.33 14.38 -22.18
N VAL A 301 -9.24 14.09 -23.12
CA VAL A 301 -9.78 12.75 -23.30
C VAL A 301 -8.64 11.88 -23.79
N ASP A 302 -8.19 10.97 -22.94
CA ASP A 302 -7.22 9.95 -23.29
C ASP A 302 -7.74 9.17 -24.52
N PRO A 303 -7.03 9.16 -25.66
CA PRO A 303 -7.39 8.34 -26.81
C PRO A 303 -7.39 6.84 -26.49
N ASP A 304 -6.81 6.42 -25.36
CA ASP A 304 -6.85 5.07 -24.80
C ASP A 304 -7.96 4.86 -23.75
N ALA A 305 -8.96 5.75 -23.68
CA ALA A 305 -10.11 5.59 -22.82
C ALA A 305 -10.74 4.20 -23.02
N TRP A 306 -10.72 3.39 -21.96
CA TRP A 306 -11.37 2.08 -21.94
C TRP A 306 -12.83 2.23 -22.36
N ASP A 307 -13.31 1.38 -23.23
CA ASP A 307 -14.73 1.39 -23.55
C ASP A 307 -15.55 0.71 -22.45
N GLU A 308 -16.86 0.76 -22.59
CA GLU A 308 -17.78 0.13 -21.65
C GLU A 308 -17.56 -1.39 -21.55
N ASP A 309 -17.14 -2.05 -22.63
CA ASP A 309 -16.93 -3.49 -22.68
C ASP A 309 -15.63 -3.90 -21.98
N ASP A 310 -14.54 -3.18 -22.21
CA ASP A 310 -13.27 -3.35 -21.50
C ASP A 310 -13.50 -3.30 -19.97
N ARG A 311 -14.26 -2.30 -19.51
CA ARG A 311 -14.60 -2.12 -18.08
C ARG A 311 -15.50 -3.23 -17.55
N ARG A 312 -16.51 -3.61 -18.33
CA ARG A 312 -17.44 -4.70 -17.99
C ARG A 312 -16.69 -6.01 -17.81
N LEU A 313 -15.82 -6.38 -18.76
CA LEU A 313 -15.02 -7.60 -18.71
C LEU A 313 -14.09 -7.60 -17.51
N PHE A 314 -13.41 -6.49 -17.26
CA PHE A 314 -12.57 -6.35 -16.07
C PHE A 314 -13.37 -6.55 -14.77
N ALA A 315 -14.50 -5.84 -14.61
CA ALA A 315 -15.35 -5.96 -13.43
C ALA A 315 -15.85 -7.40 -13.24
N LEU A 316 -16.30 -8.04 -14.33
CA LEU A 316 -16.76 -9.42 -14.34
C LEU A 316 -15.69 -10.40 -13.87
N LEU A 317 -14.47 -10.32 -14.42
CA LEU A 317 -13.36 -11.20 -14.04
C LEU A 317 -12.96 -11.01 -12.56
N VAL A 318 -12.98 -9.78 -12.06
CA VAL A 318 -12.70 -9.49 -10.64
C VAL A 318 -13.79 -10.07 -9.72
N ILE A 319 -15.06 -9.97 -10.12
CA ILE A 319 -16.18 -10.58 -9.37
C ILE A 319 -16.07 -12.11 -9.37
N ILE A 320 -15.77 -12.73 -10.51
CA ILE A 320 -15.57 -14.19 -10.61
C ILE A 320 -14.45 -14.62 -9.65
N GLN A 321 -13.28 -13.97 -9.70
CA GLN A 321 -12.18 -14.27 -8.78
C GLN A 321 -12.57 -14.14 -7.32
N ALA A 322 -13.29 -13.07 -6.96
CA ALA A 322 -13.74 -12.85 -5.61
C ALA A 322 -14.73 -13.93 -5.15
N ALA A 323 -15.66 -14.33 -6.03
CA ALA A 323 -16.64 -15.38 -5.79
C ALA A 323 -15.97 -16.75 -5.62
N MET A 324 -14.93 -17.07 -6.41
CA MET A 324 -14.16 -18.30 -6.24
C MET A 324 -13.46 -18.33 -4.88
N ARG A 325 -12.76 -17.25 -4.52
CA ARG A 325 -11.99 -17.18 -3.26
C ARG A 325 -12.88 -17.19 -2.02
N CYS A 326 -13.99 -16.47 -2.04
CA CYS A 326 -14.79 -16.20 -0.83
C CYS A 326 -16.03 -17.08 -0.71
N PHE A 327 -16.60 -17.54 -1.83
CA PHE A 327 -17.88 -18.26 -1.86
C PHE A 327 -17.80 -19.65 -2.47
N GLY A 328 -16.61 -20.11 -2.88
CA GLY A 328 -16.39 -21.43 -3.48
C GLY A 328 -17.04 -21.58 -4.85
N TYR A 329 -17.20 -20.48 -5.60
CA TYR A 329 -17.66 -20.53 -6.98
C TYR A 329 -16.70 -21.39 -7.82
N GLN A 330 -17.24 -22.21 -8.72
CA GLN A 330 -16.47 -23.03 -9.65
C GLN A 330 -16.76 -22.54 -11.07
N LEU A 331 -15.72 -22.42 -11.89
CA LEU A 331 -15.84 -22.03 -13.28
C LEU A 331 -16.63 -23.10 -14.04
N GLY A 332 -17.66 -22.68 -14.76
CA GLY A 332 -18.35 -23.52 -15.73
C GLY A 332 -17.73 -23.41 -17.13
N PRO A 333 -18.19 -24.22 -18.10
CA PRO A 333 -17.69 -24.17 -19.48
C PRO A 333 -17.81 -22.79 -20.15
N GLU A 334 -18.87 -22.04 -19.82
CA GLU A 334 -19.07 -20.68 -20.32
C GLU A 334 -18.05 -19.69 -19.74
N ASP A 335 -17.67 -19.86 -18.47
CA ASP A 335 -16.64 -19.03 -17.84
C ASP A 335 -15.26 -19.36 -18.39
N ASP A 336 -14.97 -20.65 -18.64
CA ASP A 336 -13.70 -21.06 -19.27
C ASP A 336 -13.56 -20.44 -20.66
N ALA A 337 -14.61 -20.48 -21.49
CA ALA A 337 -14.62 -19.86 -22.81
C ALA A 337 -14.47 -18.33 -22.76
N LEU A 338 -15.10 -17.68 -21.76
CA LEU A 338 -14.94 -16.26 -21.49
C LEU A 338 -13.47 -15.94 -21.12
N VAL A 339 -12.90 -16.68 -20.18
CA VAL A 339 -11.51 -16.50 -19.72
C VAL A 339 -10.54 -16.68 -20.88
N GLU A 340 -10.70 -17.72 -21.70
CA GLU A 340 -9.87 -17.95 -22.88
C GLU A 340 -9.94 -16.81 -23.91
N SER A 341 -11.12 -16.22 -24.07
CA SER A 341 -11.31 -15.05 -24.92
C SER A 341 -10.64 -13.80 -24.32
N CYS A 342 -10.77 -13.59 -23.01
CA CYS A 342 -10.15 -12.47 -22.30
C CYS A 342 -8.61 -12.56 -22.24
N LEU A 343 -8.02 -13.76 -22.35
CA LEU A 343 -6.56 -13.92 -22.48
C LEU A 343 -6.00 -13.32 -23.77
N LYS A 344 -6.84 -13.14 -24.80
CA LYS A 344 -6.48 -12.53 -26.09
C LYS A 344 -6.92 -11.08 -26.21
N HIS A 345 -7.42 -10.50 -25.13
CA HIS A 345 -7.98 -9.15 -25.13
C HIS A 345 -6.91 -8.07 -25.34
N ARG A 346 -7.24 -6.99 -26.04
CA ARG A 346 -6.34 -5.84 -26.26
C ARG A 346 -5.77 -5.26 -24.95
N ARG A 347 -6.62 -5.00 -23.96
CA ARG A 347 -6.19 -4.48 -22.65
C ARG A 347 -5.40 -5.52 -21.84
N SER A 348 -4.18 -5.19 -21.43
CA SER A 348 -3.31 -6.05 -20.62
C SER A 348 -3.91 -6.31 -19.24
N ALA A 349 -4.62 -5.33 -18.66
CA ALA A 349 -5.24 -5.49 -17.36
C ALA A 349 -6.40 -6.51 -17.39
N VAL A 350 -7.16 -6.60 -18.49
CA VAL A 350 -8.14 -7.68 -18.70
C VAL A 350 -7.43 -9.03 -18.84
N ARG A 351 -6.35 -9.09 -19.65
CA ARG A 351 -5.52 -10.31 -19.77
C ARG A 351 -4.95 -10.77 -18.43
N ASN A 352 -4.52 -9.84 -17.58
CA ASN A 352 -3.99 -10.13 -16.24
C ASN A 352 -5.06 -10.75 -15.33
N GLU A 353 -6.27 -10.18 -15.30
CA GLU A 353 -7.37 -10.78 -14.54
C GLU A 353 -7.79 -12.15 -15.09
N ALA A 354 -7.78 -12.32 -16.41
CA ALA A 354 -8.06 -13.61 -17.04
C ALA A 354 -6.99 -14.66 -16.71
N LEU A 355 -5.71 -14.29 -16.73
CA LEU A 355 -4.58 -15.16 -16.36
C LEU A 355 -4.70 -15.70 -14.93
N ASN A 356 -5.26 -14.91 -14.02
CA ASN A 356 -5.51 -15.35 -12.64
C ASN A 356 -6.58 -16.45 -12.57
N LEU A 357 -7.52 -16.48 -13.52
CA LEU A 357 -8.60 -17.47 -13.62
C LEU A 357 -8.28 -18.65 -14.54
N ALA A 358 -7.32 -18.49 -15.46
CA ALA A 358 -7.01 -19.47 -16.49
C ALA A 358 -6.64 -20.86 -15.93
N ASN A 359 -7.15 -21.88 -16.62
CA ASN A 359 -6.76 -23.28 -16.49
C ASN A 359 -5.39 -23.52 -17.14
N ASP A 360 -4.70 -24.59 -16.73
CA ASP A 360 -3.34 -24.84 -17.19
C ASP A 360 -3.22 -25.10 -18.70
N SER A 361 -4.30 -25.58 -19.34
CA SER A 361 -4.37 -25.87 -20.78
C SER A 361 -4.27 -24.62 -21.67
N SER A 362 -4.71 -23.46 -21.20
CA SER A 362 -4.69 -22.21 -21.98
C SER A 362 -3.44 -21.36 -21.75
N LEU A 363 -2.55 -21.78 -20.84
CA LEU A 363 -1.36 -21.02 -20.46
C LEU A 363 -0.29 -20.99 -21.54
N GLU A 364 -0.08 -22.07 -22.30
CA GLU A 364 1.05 -22.16 -23.23
C GLU A 364 0.96 -21.12 -24.36
N ALA A 365 -0.17 -21.08 -25.07
CA ALA A 365 -0.38 -20.10 -26.13
C ALA A 365 -0.25 -18.67 -25.57
N PHE A 366 -0.89 -18.40 -24.44
CA PHE A 366 -0.83 -17.10 -23.79
C PHE A 366 0.61 -16.68 -23.44
N PHE A 367 1.38 -17.56 -22.80
CA PHE A 367 2.77 -17.27 -22.43
C PHE A 367 3.64 -17.02 -23.65
N LEU A 368 3.47 -17.82 -24.71
CA LEU A 368 4.27 -17.69 -25.91
C LEU A 368 3.95 -16.40 -26.69
N ASP A 369 2.69 -15.99 -26.72
CA ASP A 369 2.23 -14.79 -27.41
C ASP A 369 2.56 -13.50 -26.66
N ASN A 370 2.69 -13.57 -25.32
CA ASN A 370 2.97 -12.42 -24.45
C ASN A 370 4.42 -12.38 -23.94
N ALA A 371 5.30 -13.29 -24.37
CA ALA A 371 6.70 -13.34 -23.92
C ALA A 371 7.49 -12.04 -24.20
N ALA A 372 7.04 -11.25 -25.19
CA ALA A 372 7.61 -9.96 -25.57
C ALA A 372 6.80 -8.76 -25.05
N THR A 373 6.00 -8.92 -24.00
CA THR A 373 5.21 -7.81 -23.47
C THR A 373 6.09 -6.85 -22.66
N ASP A 374 5.91 -5.55 -22.92
CA ASP A 374 6.55 -4.47 -22.18
C ASP A 374 5.80 -4.13 -20.88
N ASP A 375 4.54 -4.50 -20.78
CA ASP A 375 3.71 -4.34 -19.59
C ASP A 375 4.34 -5.03 -18.37
N SER A 376 4.79 -4.21 -17.42
CA SER A 376 5.44 -4.69 -16.19
C SER A 376 4.50 -5.45 -15.26
N GLN A 377 3.21 -5.12 -15.23
CA GLN A 377 2.23 -5.81 -14.39
C GLN A 377 1.91 -7.18 -14.96
N LEU A 378 1.72 -7.27 -16.28
CA LEU A 378 1.48 -8.52 -16.99
C LEU A 378 2.69 -9.46 -16.87
N ARG A 379 3.92 -8.94 -17.05
CA ARG A 379 5.15 -9.71 -16.82
C ARG A 379 5.22 -10.28 -15.40
N GLU A 380 4.90 -9.48 -14.39
CA GLU A 380 4.91 -9.94 -13.00
C GLU A 380 3.82 -11.00 -12.72
N ALA A 381 2.63 -10.83 -13.29
CA ALA A 381 1.55 -11.80 -13.19
C ALA A 381 1.93 -13.13 -13.87
N MET A 382 2.48 -13.04 -15.08
CA MET A 382 3.04 -14.16 -15.84
C MET A 382 4.09 -14.90 -15.01
N ARG A 383 5.08 -14.18 -14.45
CA ARG A 383 6.15 -14.74 -13.61
C ARG A 383 5.61 -15.48 -12.39
N LYS A 384 4.54 -14.98 -11.75
CA LYS A 384 3.88 -15.67 -10.62
C LYS A 384 3.20 -16.97 -11.06
N ARG A 385 2.47 -16.94 -12.17
CA ARG A 385 1.75 -18.12 -12.72
C ARG A 385 2.64 -19.13 -13.42
N MET A 386 3.85 -18.73 -13.83
CA MET A 386 4.83 -19.56 -14.54
C MET A 386 5.19 -20.86 -13.80
N SER A 387 5.11 -20.86 -12.47
CA SER A 387 5.31 -22.05 -11.64
C SER A 387 4.35 -23.21 -11.97
N ARG A 388 3.15 -22.92 -12.49
CA ARG A 388 2.13 -23.93 -12.84
C ARG A 388 2.24 -24.43 -14.28
N TRP A 389 2.84 -23.64 -15.17
CA TRP A 389 2.98 -24.01 -16.57
C TRP A 389 4.21 -24.86 -16.83
N THR A 390 4.05 -25.94 -17.60
CA THR A 390 5.17 -26.71 -18.12
C THR A 390 5.11 -26.64 -19.65
N PRO A 391 6.09 -26.03 -20.32
CA PRO A 391 6.07 -25.92 -21.77
C PRO A 391 6.10 -27.29 -22.42
N SER A 392 5.30 -27.46 -23.47
CA SER A 392 5.32 -28.63 -24.36
C SER A 392 6.67 -28.74 -25.07
N GLU A 393 6.91 -29.86 -25.76
CA GLU A 393 8.14 -30.03 -26.54
C GLU A 393 8.29 -28.93 -27.62
N GLU A 394 7.19 -28.57 -28.28
CA GLU A 394 7.17 -27.50 -29.28
C GLU A 394 7.43 -26.13 -28.65
N GLY A 395 6.77 -25.85 -27.51
CA GLY A 395 7.01 -24.64 -26.73
C GLY A 395 8.47 -24.50 -26.29
N ARG A 396 9.10 -25.59 -25.83
CA ARG A 396 10.53 -25.60 -25.47
C ARG A 396 11.44 -25.27 -26.65
N LYS A 397 11.18 -25.85 -27.83
CA LYS A 397 11.95 -25.54 -29.05
C LYS A 397 11.84 -24.06 -29.42
N LYS A 398 10.63 -23.48 -29.32
CA LYS A 398 10.39 -22.05 -29.57
C LYS A 398 11.14 -21.16 -28.57
N ILE A 399 11.04 -21.49 -27.29
CA ILE A 399 11.72 -20.78 -26.19
C ILE A 399 13.25 -20.83 -26.34
N GLN A 400 13.80 -22.01 -26.66
CA GLN A 400 15.22 -22.15 -26.90
C GLN A 400 15.67 -21.33 -28.12
N GLY A 401 14.87 -21.31 -29.19
CA GLY A 401 15.14 -20.49 -30.36
C GLY A 401 15.25 -19.00 -30.05
N TRP A 402 14.52 -18.50 -29.04
CA TRP A 402 14.62 -17.10 -28.62
C TRP A 402 15.96 -16.75 -27.99
N LEU A 403 16.55 -17.64 -27.18
CA LEU A 403 17.88 -17.40 -26.59
C LEU A 403 19.00 -17.29 -27.63
N GLU A 404 18.85 -18.01 -28.75
CA GLU A 404 19.90 -18.11 -29.76
C GLU A 404 19.82 -16.98 -30.81
N LYS A 405 18.60 -16.56 -31.18
CA LYS A 405 18.35 -15.78 -32.41
C LYS A 405 17.51 -14.53 -32.23
N ASP A 406 16.88 -14.32 -31.08
CA ASP A 406 15.94 -13.22 -30.89
C ASP A 406 16.62 -12.01 -30.22
N PRO A 407 16.58 -10.80 -30.82
CA PRO A 407 17.14 -9.60 -30.21
C PRO A 407 16.23 -8.98 -29.14
N ASN A 408 15.00 -9.48 -28.95
CA ASN A 408 14.05 -8.90 -28.01
C ASN A 408 14.41 -9.28 -26.56
N HIS A 409 14.92 -8.30 -25.80
CA HIS A 409 15.32 -8.46 -24.41
C HIS A 409 14.21 -8.96 -23.48
N GLN A 410 12.94 -8.61 -23.74
CA GLN A 410 11.81 -9.05 -22.91
C GLN A 410 11.55 -10.55 -23.08
N ARG A 411 11.65 -11.08 -24.31
CA ARG A 411 11.59 -12.52 -24.56
C ARG A 411 12.73 -13.25 -23.87
N ILE A 412 13.95 -12.72 -24.00
CA ILE A 412 15.13 -13.31 -23.34
C ILE A 412 14.91 -13.34 -21.82
N THR A 413 14.51 -12.22 -21.21
CA THR A 413 14.18 -12.13 -19.79
C THR A 413 13.10 -13.14 -19.39
N PHE A 414 12.05 -13.29 -20.20
CA PHE A 414 11.00 -14.28 -19.97
C PHE A 414 11.56 -15.71 -19.94
N VAL A 415 12.47 -16.06 -20.85
CA VAL A 415 13.13 -17.38 -20.85
C VAL A 415 13.99 -17.57 -19.60
N LEU A 416 14.74 -16.54 -19.19
CA LEU A 416 15.58 -16.63 -17.98
C LEU A 416 14.73 -16.76 -16.71
N ASP A 417 13.60 -16.04 -16.62
CA ASP A 417 12.63 -16.21 -15.54
C ASP A 417 12.07 -17.63 -15.47
N LEU A 418 11.76 -18.21 -16.64
CA LEU A 418 11.28 -19.58 -16.73
C LEU A 418 12.35 -20.58 -16.27
N ALA A 419 13.58 -20.39 -16.71
CA ALA A 419 14.70 -21.24 -16.30
C ALA A 419 14.90 -21.19 -14.78
N GLN A 420 14.91 -19.99 -14.19
CA GLN A 420 15.04 -19.80 -12.76
C GLN A 420 13.87 -20.42 -11.97
N LYS A 421 12.63 -20.23 -12.42
CA LYS A 421 11.44 -20.74 -11.74
C LYS A 421 11.25 -22.25 -11.82
N LYS A 422 11.68 -22.86 -12.93
CA LYS A 422 11.51 -24.30 -13.18
C LYS A 422 12.78 -25.11 -12.94
N GLY A 423 13.90 -24.45 -12.61
CA GLY A 423 15.20 -25.10 -12.48
C GLY A 423 15.70 -25.72 -13.79
N LEU A 424 15.36 -25.12 -14.92
CA LEU A 424 15.83 -25.61 -16.22
C LEU A 424 17.31 -25.24 -16.37
N LYS A 425 18.16 -26.25 -16.60
CA LYS A 425 19.56 -26.01 -16.96
C LYS A 425 19.64 -25.44 -18.37
N LEU A 426 20.15 -24.22 -18.48
CA LEU A 426 20.52 -23.61 -19.75
C LEU A 426 22.01 -23.86 -20.02
N PRO A 427 22.45 -23.91 -21.29
CA PRO A 427 23.87 -24.08 -21.61
C PRO A 427 24.71 -22.93 -21.04
N SER A 428 25.79 -23.27 -20.32
CA SER A 428 26.64 -22.29 -19.63
C SER A 428 27.23 -21.26 -20.59
N GLU A 429 27.62 -21.67 -21.81
CA GLU A 429 28.10 -20.77 -22.86
C GLU A 429 27.06 -19.72 -23.29
N THR A 430 25.79 -20.12 -23.38
CA THR A 430 24.70 -19.19 -23.70
C THR A 430 24.51 -18.17 -22.58
N LEU A 431 24.54 -18.62 -21.32
CA LEU A 431 24.42 -17.74 -20.16
C LEU A 431 25.61 -16.78 -20.05
N LYS A 432 26.84 -17.26 -20.28
CA LYS A 432 28.05 -16.43 -20.32
C LYS A 432 27.93 -15.34 -21.38
N LYS A 433 27.44 -15.66 -22.58
CA LYS A 433 27.17 -14.66 -23.62
C LYS A 433 26.10 -13.63 -23.20
N LEU A 434 25.01 -14.07 -22.57
CA LEU A 434 23.93 -13.19 -22.11
C LEU A 434 24.32 -12.29 -20.93
N SER A 435 25.33 -12.66 -20.15
CA SER A 435 25.86 -11.82 -19.07
C SER A 435 26.45 -10.49 -19.57
N GLN A 436 26.80 -10.41 -20.86
CA GLN A 436 27.32 -9.22 -21.54
C GLN A 436 26.24 -8.49 -22.34
N HIS A 437 24.97 -8.88 -22.21
CA HIS A 437 23.86 -8.28 -22.96
C HIS A 437 23.68 -6.79 -22.62
N ALA A 438 23.15 -5.98 -23.54
CA ALA A 438 22.97 -4.53 -23.33
C ALA A 438 21.92 -4.19 -22.26
N ASP A 439 20.85 -4.99 -22.17
CA ASP A 439 19.83 -4.88 -21.12
C ASP A 439 20.32 -5.42 -19.77
N SER A 440 20.20 -4.62 -18.71
CA SER A 440 20.69 -4.96 -17.36
C SER A 440 19.95 -6.11 -16.69
N ASP A 441 18.65 -6.28 -16.95
CA ASP A 441 17.85 -7.34 -16.34
C ASP A 441 18.24 -8.70 -16.91
N VAL A 442 18.48 -8.76 -18.23
CA VAL A 442 19.05 -9.95 -18.90
C VAL A 442 20.43 -10.31 -18.31
N ARG A 443 21.31 -9.32 -18.10
CA ARG A 443 22.64 -9.56 -17.49
C ARG A 443 22.52 -10.13 -16.08
N GLN A 444 21.73 -9.50 -15.22
CA GLN A 444 21.58 -9.92 -13.82
C GLN A 444 21.02 -11.34 -13.70
N LYS A 445 19.98 -11.67 -14.48
CA LYS A 445 19.36 -13.00 -14.44
C LYS A 445 20.28 -14.10 -14.99
N SER A 446 21.00 -13.83 -16.08
CA SER A 446 21.95 -14.80 -16.63
C SER A 446 23.11 -15.09 -15.67
N ILE A 447 23.67 -14.05 -15.03
CA ILE A 447 24.70 -14.21 -13.99
C ILE A 447 24.16 -15.00 -12.79
N SER A 448 22.92 -14.73 -12.36
CA SER A 448 22.30 -15.48 -11.26
C SER A 448 22.15 -16.97 -11.57
N LEU A 449 21.90 -17.34 -12.83
CA LEU A 449 21.78 -18.74 -13.25
C LEU A 449 23.15 -19.45 -13.35
N LEU A 450 24.25 -18.70 -13.50
CA LEU A 450 25.61 -19.24 -13.51
C LEU A 450 26.16 -19.52 -12.10
N LYS A 451 25.51 -19.05 -11.02
CA LYS A 451 26.02 -19.16 -9.63
C LYS A 451 26.33 -20.60 -9.18
N SER A 452 25.71 -21.61 -9.81
CA SER A 452 25.94 -23.02 -9.48
C SER A 452 27.06 -23.70 -10.28
N GLU A 453 27.67 -23.00 -11.23
CA GLU A 453 28.74 -23.55 -12.06
C GLU A 453 30.08 -23.53 -11.32
N GLU A 454 30.90 -24.57 -11.51
CA GLU A 454 32.19 -24.70 -10.81
C GLU A 454 33.19 -23.58 -11.16
N ASP A 455 33.10 -23.04 -12.38
CA ASP A 455 33.97 -21.97 -12.88
C ASP A 455 33.38 -20.55 -12.71
N TYR A 456 32.29 -20.41 -11.96
CA TYR A 456 31.54 -19.16 -11.82
C TYR A 456 32.42 -17.97 -11.43
N VAL A 457 33.25 -18.14 -10.40
CA VAL A 457 34.12 -17.07 -9.87
C VAL A 457 35.20 -16.66 -10.87
N ASP A 458 35.86 -17.63 -11.50
CA ASP A 458 36.91 -17.37 -12.49
C ASP A 458 36.35 -16.69 -13.73
N PHE A 459 35.13 -17.09 -14.13
CA PHE A 459 34.38 -16.41 -15.17
C PHE A 459 34.08 -14.95 -14.80
N LEU A 460 33.55 -14.68 -13.60
CA LEU A 460 33.25 -13.30 -13.18
C LEU A 460 34.51 -12.41 -13.20
N LYS A 461 35.64 -12.93 -12.70
CA LYS A 461 36.93 -12.21 -12.70
C LYS A 461 37.39 -11.88 -14.11
N SER A 462 37.31 -12.85 -15.03
CA SER A 462 37.71 -12.67 -16.42
C SER A 462 36.79 -11.67 -17.13
N ALA A 463 35.47 -11.82 -17.00
CA ALA A 463 34.47 -10.93 -17.60
C ALA A 463 34.59 -9.50 -17.07
N PHE A 464 34.89 -9.33 -15.79
CA PHE A 464 35.18 -8.02 -15.19
C PHE A 464 36.36 -7.33 -15.89
N LEU A 465 37.49 -8.03 -16.05
CA LEU A 465 38.70 -7.47 -16.66
C LEU A 465 38.51 -7.11 -18.13
N GLU A 466 37.73 -7.89 -18.87
CA GLU A 466 37.40 -7.63 -20.27
C GLU A 466 36.49 -6.40 -20.45
N ASN A 467 35.66 -6.07 -19.45
CA ASN A 467 34.63 -5.03 -19.52
C ASN A 467 34.96 -3.76 -18.73
N VAL A 468 36.21 -3.57 -18.29
CA VAL A 468 36.65 -2.40 -17.51
C VAL A 468 36.32 -1.05 -18.15
N ALA A 469 36.25 -0.99 -19.48
CA ALA A 469 35.92 0.23 -20.22
C ALA A 469 34.40 0.51 -20.32
N ASN A 470 33.53 -0.44 -19.98
CA ASN A 470 32.08 -0.31 -20.09
C ASN A 470 31.44 -0.21 -18.69
N GLY A 471 31.24 1.03 -18.23
CA GLY A 471 30.72 1.35 -16.89
C GLY A 471 29.38 0.69 -16.54
N GLU A 472 28.48 0.51 -17.52
CA GLU A 472 27.15 -0.10 -17.27
C GLU A 472 27.22 -1.62 -17.12
N VAL A 473 28.11 -2.28 -17.86
CA VAL A 473 28.30 -3.73 -17.82
C VAL A 473 29.14 -4.12 -16.60
N ILE A 474 30.23 -3.40 -16.33
CA ILE A 474 31.12 -3.71 -15.20
C ILE A 474 30.39 -3.62 -13.86
N ARG A 475 29.41 -2.71 -13.71
CA ARG A 475 28.62 -2.58 -12.48
C ARG A 475 27.94 -3.90 -12.10
N THR A 476 27.36 -4.60 -13.08
CA THR A 476 26.70 -5.88 -12.83
C THR A 476 27.69 -6.96 -12.35
N PHE A 477 28.91 -6.99 -12.90
CA PHE A 477 29.95 -7.93 -12.48
C PHE A 477 30.57 -7.58 -11.12
N VAL A 478 30.67 -6.29 -10.78
CA VAL A 478 31.10 -5.84 -9.45
C VAL A 478 30.13 -6.33 -8.39
N ASP A 479 28.82 -6.10 -8.58
CA ASP A 479 27.79 -6.56 -7.64
C ASP A 479 27.86 -8.09 -7.47
N ALA A 480 28.03 -8.84 -8.56
CA ALA A 480 28.16 -10.30 -8.52
C ALA A 480 29.45 -10.80 -7.83
N LEU A 481 30.59 -10.11 -8.01
CA LEU A 481 31.85 -10.45 -7.34
C LEU A 481 31.79 -10.17 -5.84
N ILE A 482 31.10 -9.10 -5.42
CA ILE A 482 30.84 -8.81 -4.00
C ILE A 482 29.99 -9.93 -3.40
N ASP A 483 28.89 -10.31 -4.05
CA ASP A 483 28.03 -11.43 -3.64
C ASP A 483 28.80 -12.75 -3.53
N ALA A 484 29.81 -12.96 -4.38
CA ALA A 484 30.67 -14.14 -4.37
C ALA A 484 31.80 -14.09 -3.32
N GLY A 485 31.95 -12.98 -2.58
CA GLY A 485 32.99 -12.80 -1.57
C GLY A 485 34.35 -12.36 -2.13
N GLU A 486 34.43 -11.94 -3.39
CA GLU A 486 35.67 -11.59 -4.10
C GLU A 486 36.07 -10.11 -3.91
N GLY A 487 35.93 -9.61 -2.68
CA GLY A 487 36.23 -8.22 -2.34
C GLY A 487 37.71 -7.86 -2.48
N ASP A 488 38.62 -8.79 -2.19
CA ASP A 488 40.06 -8.56 -2.31
C ASP A 488 40.49 -8.43 -3.78
N PHE A 489 39.92 -9.24 -4.67
CA PHE A 489 40.13 -9.11 -6.12
C PHE A 489 39.70 -7.72 -6.61
N LEU A 490 38.53 -7.23 -6.19
CA LEU A 490 38.06 -5.89 -6.53
C LEU A 490 38.97 -4.79 -5.98
N LYS A 491 39.53 -5.00 -4.78
CA LYS A 491 40.48 -4.07 -4.14
C LYS A 491 41.76 -3.94 -4.96
N ASP A 492 42.31 -5.05 -5.40
CA ASP A 492 43.52 -5.09 -6.23
C ASP A 492 43.31 -4.41 -7.59
N HIS A 493 42.05 -4.32 -8.06
CA HIS A 493 41.67 -3.74 -9.34
C HIS A 493 40.90 -2.41 -9.24
N LEU A 494 40.94 -1.73 -8.08
CA LEU A 494 40.32 -0.42 -7.85
C LEU A 494 40.75 0.66 -8.88
N GLN A 495 41.99 0.59 -9.37
CA GLN A 495 42.48 1.52 -10.39
C GLN A 495 41.79 1.32 -11.74
N SER A 496 41.44 0.09 -12.08
CA SER A 496 40.68 -0.26 -13.28
C SER A 496 39.24 0.26 -13.18
N LEU A 497 38.61 0.11 -12.01
CA LEU A 497 37.29 0.67 -11.72
C LEU A 497 37.25 2.20 -11.85
N ASN A 498 38.22 2.91 -11.28
CA ASN A 498 38.29 4.37 -11.33
C ASN A 498 38.50 4.92 -12.76
N LYS A 499 39.02 4.11 -13.69
CA LYS A 499 39.10 4.47 -15.12
C LYS A 499 37.76 4.31 -15.85
N GLY A 500 36.96 3.30 -15.51
CA GLY A 500 35.65 3.04 -16.12
C GLY A 500 34.52 3.96 -15.64
N PHE A 501 34.56 4.41 -14.38
CA PHE A 501 33.47 5.17 -13.75
C PHE A 501 33.57 6.71 -13.86
N GLY A 502 34.62 7.26 -14.46
CA GLY A 502 34.73 8.70 -14.74
C GLY A 502 34.45 9.64 -13.57
N ARG A 503 35.49 10.08 -12.85
CA ARG A 503 35.48 11.17 -11.83
C ARG A 503 34.78 10.90 -10.48
N ILE A 504 34.35 9.68 -10.17
CA ILE A 504 33.94 9.31 -8.79
C ILE A 504 34.93 8.28 -8.23
N PRO A 505 35.81 8.64 -7.28
CA PRO A 505 36.74 7.67 -6.69
C PRO A 505 36.00 6.68 -5.79
N LEU A 506 36.15 5.39 -6.09
CA LEU A 506 35.74 4.29 -5.21
C LEU A 506 36.76 4.10 -4.09
N GLU A 507 36.32 4.07 -2.83
CA GLU A 507 37.15 3.76 -1.66
C GLU A 507 36.60 2.50 -0.95
N LEU A 508 37.47 1.51 -0.70
CA LEU A 508 37.18 0.34 0.13
C LEU A 508 37.62 0.63 1.57
N ARG A 509 36.69 0.63 2.53
CA ARG A 509 37.02 0.66 3.98
C ARG A 509 36.72 -0.70 4.58
N GLY A 510 37.76 -1.34 5.13
CA GLY A 510 37.60 -2.47 6.04
C GLY A 510 37.69 -1.96 7.47
N ASP A 511 36.69 -2.26 8.29
CA ASP A 511 36.81 -2.15 9.74
C ASP A 511 37.38 -3.46 10.28
N ASP A 512 38.27 -3.33 11.26
CA ASP A 512 39.01 -4.34 12.01
C ASP A 512 38.26 -5.67 12.26
N GLY A 513 38.30 -6.57 11.27
CA GLY A 513 38.08 -8.00 11.45
C GLY A 513 36.70 -8.57 11.15
N ARG A 514 35.71 -7.80 10.66
CA ARG A 514 34.43 -8.34 10.14
C ARG A 514 33.88 -7.49 8.98
N GLU A 515 33.76 -8.12 7.81
CA GLU A 515 33.14 -7.64 6.56
C GLU A 515 33.79 -6.43 5.84
N SER A 516 34.34 -6.70 4.65
CA SER A 516 34.83 -5.68 3.72
C SER A 516 33.67 -4.90 3.08
N ARG A 517 33.65 -3.57 3.19
CA ARG A 517 32.60 -2.70 2.61
C ARG A 517 33.13 -1.79 1.49
N LEU A 518 32.45 -1.79 0.35
CA LEU A 518 32.66 -0.85 -0.77
C LEU A 518 31.81 0.41 -0.54
N GLU A 519 32.44 1.58 -0.40
CA GLU A 519 31.76 2.87 -0.26
C GLU A 519 31.86 3.72 -1.54
N TRP A 520 30.72 4.25 -1.99
CA TRP A 520 30.65 5.25 -3.06
C TRP A 520 30.66 6.66 -2.46
N LYS A 521 31.70 7.46 -2.73
CA LYS A 521 31.72 8.89 -2.36
C LYS A 521 31.17 9.74 -3.50
N LEU A 522 29.88 10.09 -3.45
CA LEU A 522 29.35 11.20 -4.26
C LEU A 522 29.70 12.55 -3.61
N PRO A 523 29.90 13.64 -4.37
CA PRO A 523 30.38 14.91 -3.84
C PRO A 523 29.49 15.61 -2.80
N THR A 524 28.26 15.14 -2.53
CA THR A 524 27.36 15.83 -1.57
C THR A 524 26.50 14.98 -0.65
N ARG A 525 26.43 13.64 -0.72
CA ARG A 525 25.74 12.80 0.30
C ARG A 525 26.32 11.39 0.38
N ARG A 526 26.47 10.86 1.60
CA ARG A 526 26.89 9.46 1.89
C ARG A 526 25.71 8.51 1.60
N MET A 527 25.95 7.42 0.86
CA MET A 527 25.02 6.30 0.70
C MET A 527 25.68 5.01 1.23
N PHE A 528 24.91 4.18 1.93
CA PHE A 528 25.34 2.90 2.49
C PHE A 528 24.69 1.75 1.69
N PHE A 529 25.43 0.66 1.47
CA PHE A 529 24.90 -0.59 0.91
C PHE A 529 25.06 -1.71 1.95
N TYR A 530 24.01 -2.51 2.17
CA TYR A 530 24.02 -3.71 3.01
C TYR A 530 23.92 -4.95 2.10
N GLY A 531 24.87 -5.87 2.23
CA GLY A 531 24.71 -7.25 1.76
C GLY A 531 23.79 -7.99 2.72
N GLY A 532 22.74 -8.62 2.21
CA GLY A 532 21.70 -9.25 3.02
C GLY A 532 22.15 -10.56 3.65
N ALA A 533 21.95 -10.68 4.96
CA ALA A 533 21.63 -11.94 5.60
C ALA A 533 20.12 -11.93 5.91
N GLU A 534 19.47 -13.07 5.66
CA GLU A 534 18.04 -13.30 5.82
C GLU A 534 17.48 -12.74 7.14
N HIS A 535 16.54 -11.80 7.04
CA HIS A 535 15.56 -11.56 8.09
C HIS A 535 14.18 -11.61 7.45
N GLU A 536 13.42 -12.62 7.86
CA GLU A 536 11.98 -12.67 7.70
C GLU A 536 11.34 -11.49 8.46
N ASP A 537 10.27 -10.96 7.86
CA ASP A 537 9.34 -9.94 8.36
C ASP A 537 9.82 -8.47 8.42
N GLY A 538 9.19 -7.65 7.56
CA GLY A 538 8.99 -6.21 7.80
C GLY A 538 9.54 -5.28 6.72
N ASP A 539 8.64 -4.50 6.12
CA ASP A 539 8.86 -3.21 5.44
C ASP A 539 9.43 -3.19 4.00
N ARG A 540 8.49 -3.06 3.06
CA ARG A 540 8.67 -2.93 1.61
C ARG A 540 8.73 -1.46 1.11
N GLU A 541 9.20 -0.51 1.90
CA GLU A 541 9.21 0.93 1.51
C GLU A 541 10.57 1.49 1.04
N GLU A 542 11.70 0.82 1.30
CA GLU A 542 13.04 1.40 0.97
C GLU A 542 13.45 1.33 -0.51
N SER A 543 12.79 0.49 -1.33
CA SER A 543 13.16 0.34 -2.74
C SER A 543 12.70 1.50 -3.64
N SER A 544 11.78 2.36 -3.20
CA SER A 544 11.23 3.45 -4.05
C SER A 544 12.08 4.73 -4.02
N TYR A 545 12.79 5.00 -2.92
CA TYR A 545 13.61 6.19 -2.77
C TYR A 545 14.90 6.13 -3.61
N LEU A 546 15.47 4.92 -3.76
CA LEU A 546 16.68 4.67 -4.55
C LEU A 546 16.49 4.86 -6.07
N ARG A 547 15.30 4.54 -6.60
CA ARG A 547 14.99 4.80 -8.02
C ARG A 547 14.79 6.28 -8.32
N GLN A 548 14.31 7.06 -7.34
CA GLN A 548 13.99 8.48 -7.54
C GLN A 548 15.23 9.38 -7.55
N VAL A 549 16.32 8.97 -6.89
CA VAL A 549 17.59 9.73 -6.87
C VAL A 549 18.46 9.46 -8.10
N LEU A 550 18.31 8.30 -8.74
CA LEU A 550 19.11 7.91 -9.91
C LEU A 550 18.50 8.32 -11.26
N GLY A 551 17.23 8.76 -11.30
CA GLY A 551 16.56 9.21 -12.52
C GLY A 551 16.82 10.68 -12.91
N GLN A 552 17.79 11.35 -12.29
CA GLN A 552 18.10 12.77 -12.56
C GLN A 552 19.56 13.03 -13.00
N TYR A 553 20.31 12.00 -13.39
CA TYR A 553 21.63 12.14 -14.00
C TYR A 553 21.80 11.27 -15.23
#